data_AF-A0A4R3XBA6-F1
#
_entry.id   AF-A0A4R3XBA6-F1
#
_cell.length_a   1.000
_cell.length_b   1.000
_cell.length_c   1.000
_cell.angle_alpha   90.00
_cell.angle_beta   90.00
_cell.angle_gamma   90.00
#
_symmetry.space_group_name_H-M   'P 1'
#
loop_
_entity.id
_entity.type
_entity.pdbx_description
1 polymer ?
#
loop_
_entity_poly.entity_id
_entity_poly.type
_entity_poly.pdbx_seq_one_letter_code
_entity_poly.pdbx_strand_id
1 'polypeptide(L)'
;MTPPGLTPWIQSPGYVGGSDWGGASIDLDHGVMVVNSAKLANYSQLITRKEADADGLKPLGADAKSEEVGGAAVQKGTPYAVKPAPFMSPLGVPCQQPPYGYLSAIDLVTGKLIWSHTLGSARDSGRPTSAWPRGCRA
;
A
#
# COMPACT_ATOMS: atom_id res chain seq x y z
N MET A 1 1.88 -13.08 -8.17
CA MET A 1 2.17 -11.63 -8.06
C MET A 1 2.57 -11.14 -9.45
N THR A 2 1.94 -10.09 -9.96
CA THR A 2 2.28 -9.51 -11.27
C THR A 2 3.62 -8.77 -11.14
N PRO A 3 4.66 -9.11 -11.92
CA PRO A 3 5.91 -8.36 -11.90
C PRO A 3 5.72 -6.92 -12.37
N PRO A 4 6.41 -5.94 -11.79
CA PRO A 4 6.34 -4.56 -12.26
C PRO A 4 6.98 -4.44 -13.65
N GLY A 5 6.31 -3.71 -14.53
CA GLY A 5 6.78 -3.42 -15.89
C GLY A 5 6.63 -1.94 -16.22
N LEU A 6 6.90 -1.58 -17.48
CA LEU A 6 6.76 -0.19 -17.96
C LEU A 6 5.30 0.28 -18.02
N THR A 7 4.35 -0.63 -18.07
CA THR A 7 2.92 -0.33 -18.00
C THR A 7 2.46 -0.25 -16.55
N PRO A 8 1.79 0.84 -16.13
CA PRO A 8 1.27 0.94 -14.78
C PRO A 8 0.19 -0.10 -14.53
N TRP A 9 0.18 -0.67 -13.33
CA TRP A 9 -0.83 -1.63 -12.88
C TRP A 9 -1.23 -1.35 -11.44
N ILE A 10 -2.40 -1.83 -11.05
CA ILE A 10 -2.90 -1.71 -9.67
C ILE A 10 -2.36 -2.86 -8.84
N GLN A 11 -1.55 -2.54 -7.84
CA GLN A 11 -0.98 -3.46 -6.88
C GLN A 11 -1.91 -3.56 -5.65
N SER A 12 -2.36 -4.79 -5.36
CA SER A 12 -3.16 -5.14 -4.19
C SER A 12 -2.71 -6.52 -3.65
N PRO A 13 -2.30 -6.63 -2.37
CA PRO A 13 -2.07 -5.54 -1.40
C PRO A 13 -0.98 -4.57 -1.87
N GLY A 14 -1.13 -3.29 -1.51
CA GLY A 14 -0.15 -2.27 -1.87
C GLY A 14 1.19 -2.43 -1.13
N TYR A 15 2.14 -1.52 -1.36
CA TYR A 15 3.49 -1.57 -0.78
C TYR A 15 3.52 -1.44 0.75
N VAL A 16 2.47 -0.87 1.37
CA VAL A 16 2.21 -0.84 2.83
C VAL A 16 1.00 -1.71 3.20
N GLY A 17 0.55 -2.57 2.30
CA GLY A 17 -0.65 -3.39 2.47
C GLY A 17 -0.38 -4.70 3.21
N GLY A 18 -1.45 -5.32 3.72
CA GLY A 18 -1.33 -6.55 4.52
C GLY A 18 -0.73 -6.27 5.90
N SER A 19 -0.02 -7.26 6.44
CA SER A 19 0.72 -7.11 7.70
C SER A 19 2.10 -6.56 7.42
N ASP A 20 2.37 -5.38 7.96
CA ASP A 20 3.61 -4.63 7.76
C ASP A 20 4.31 -4.38 9.12
N TRP A 21 5.18 -3.38 9.22
CA TRP A 21 6.01 -3.08 10.39
C TRP A 21 5.28 -2.78 11.71
N GLY A 22 3.94 -2.75 11.74
CA GLY A 22 3.14 -2.61 12.97
C GLY A 22 3.23 -3.81 13.92
N GLY A 23 3.71 -4.95 13.44
CA GLY A 23 3.92 -6.15 14.25
C GLY A 23 2.62 -6.88 14.61
N ALA A 24 2.73 -7.78 15.58
CA ALA A 24 1.60 -8.54 16.12
C ALA A 24 1.77 -8.68 17.64
N SER A 25 0.64 -8.81 18.35
CA SER A 25 0.61 -9.16 19.77
C SER A 25 0.15 -10.61 19.92
N ILE A 26 0.76 -11.34 20.85
CA ILE A 26 0.44 -12.76 21.09
C ILE A 26 0.01 -12.93 22.54
N ASP A 27 -1.17 -13.52 22.72
CA ASP A 27 -1.67 -14.05 23.99
C ASP A 27 -1.35 -15.55 24.04
N LEU A 28 -0.40 -15.92 24.90
CA LEU A 28 0.08 -17.30 25.03
C LEU A 28 -0.89 -18.19 25.81
N ASP A 29 -1.67 -17.63 26.73
CA ASP A 29 -2.58 -18.40 27.60
C ASP A 29 -3.79 -18.90 26.80
N HIS A 30 -4.28 -18.07 25.87
CA HIS A 30 -5.41 -18.40 25.01
C HIS A 30 -5.00 -18.86 23.60
N GLY A 31 -3.72 -18.78 23.25
CA GLY A 31 -3.21 -19.15 21.93
C GLY A 31 -3.75 -18.24 20.82
N VAL A 32 -3.84 -16.94 21.07
CA VAL A 32 -4.42 -15.96 20.14
C VAL A 32 -3.35 -14.97 19.69
N MET A 33 -3.30 -14.69 18.39
CA MET A 33 -2.50 -13.60 17.82
C MET A 33 -3.41 -12.50 17.33
N VAL A 34 -3.12 -11.26 17.73
CA VAL A 34 -3.80 -10.06 17.23
C VAL A 34 -2.84 -9.31 16.30
N VAL A 35 -3.30 -9.06 15.07
CA VAL A 35 -2.51 -8.43 14.01
C VAL A 35 -3.28 -7.29 13.36
N ASN A 36 -2.58 -6.19 13.06
CA ASN A 36 -3.11 -5.14 12.20
C ASN A 36 -2.75 -5.43 10.74
N SER A 37 -3.68 -5.16 9.84
CA SER A 37 -3.41 -5.21 8.41
C SER A 37 -3.96 -4.00 7.68
N ALA A 38 -3.20 -3.48 6.73
CA ALA A 38 -3.65 -2.39 5.87
C ALA A 38 -4.26 -2.93 4.58
N LYS A 39 -5.21 -2.19 4.04
CA LYS A 39 -5.96 -2.52 2.84
C LYS A 39 -6.00 -1.31 1.92
N LEU A 40 -4.84 -0.92 1.41
CA LEU A 40 -4.69 0.16 0.44
C LEU A 40 -3.95 -0.36 -0.79
N ALA A 41 -4.55 -0.17 -1.96
CA ALA A 41 -3.90 -0.39 -3.24
C ALA A 41 -3.07 0.82 -3.68
N ASN A 42 -2.06 0.57 -4.50
CA ASN A 42 -1.27 1.60 -5.17
C ASN A 42 -1.11 1.25 -6.65
N TYR A 43 -0.79 2.25 -7.47
CA TYR A 43 -0.18 2.02 -8.75
C TYR A 43 1.28 1.65 -8.57
N SER A 44 1.74 0.71 -9.39
CA SER A 44 3.16 0.33 -9.47
C SER A 44 3.57 0.34 -10.94
N GLN A 45 4.73 0.94 -11.21
CA GLN A 45 5.27 1.09 -12.55
C GLN A 45 6.80 1.17 -12.48
N LEU A 46 7.47 0.54 -13.43
CA LEU A 46 8.87 0.83 -13.72
C LEU A 46 8.94 1.99 -14.71
N ILE A 47 9.82 2.94 -14.44
CA ILE A 47 10.24 3.94 -15.42
C ILE A 47 11.69 3.65 -15.81
N THR A 48 12.08 4.09 -17.00
CA THR A 48 13.46 3.94 -17.45
C THR A 48 14.39 4.85 -16.65
N ARG A 49 15.66 4.48 -16.57
CA ARG A 49 16.68 5.31 -15.91
C ARG A 49 16.77 6.70 -16.52
N LYS A 50 16.60 6.82 -17.84
CA LYS A 50 16.59 8.09 -18.56
C LYS A 50 15.45 9.01 -18.09
N GLU A 51 14.24 8.46 -17.91
CA GLU A 51 13.10 9.21 -17.39
C GLU A 51 13.34 9.61 -15.93
N ALA A 52 13.86 8.69 -15.12
CA ALA A 52 14.18 8.98 -13.72
C ALA A 52 15.23 10.09 -13.56
N ASP A 53 16.30 10.05 -14.36
CA ASP A 53 17.34 11.09 -14.35
C ASP A 53 16.79 12.45 -14.84
N ALA A 54 15.87 12.45 -15.80
CA ALA A 54 15.18 13.66 -16.28
C ALA A 54 14.23 14.25 -15.21
N ASP A 55 13.58 13.41 -14.42
CA ASP A 55 12.79 13.78 -13.24
C ASP A 55 13.68 14.19 -12.05
N GLY A 56 15.01 14.15 -12.19
CA GLY A 56 15.98 14.52 -11.15
C GLY A 56 16.12 13.49 -10.02
N LEU A 57 15.56 12.29 -10.20
CA LEU A 57 15.60 11.21 -9.22
C LEU A 57 17.02 10.66 -9.11
N LYS A 58 17.45 10.37 -7.88
CA LYS A 58 18.76 9.78 -7.61
C LYS A 58 18.61 8.48 -6.82
N PRO A 59 19.59 7.55 -6.93
CA PRO A 59 19.63 6.40 -6.06
C PRO A 59 19.65 6.82 -4.60
N LEU A 60 18.85 6.13 -3.77
CA LEU A 60 18.87 6.32 -2.33
C LEU A 60 20.31 6.16 -1.80
N GLY A 61 20.73 7.08 -0.92
CA GLY A 61 22.10 7.14 -0.37
C GLY A 61 23.13 7.88 -1.23
N ALA A 62 22.80 8.31 -2.47
CA ALA A 62 23.69 9.11 -3.33
C ALA A 62 23.31 10.60 -3.30
N ASP A 63 23.49 11.26 -2.15
CA ASP A 63 23.05 12.63 -1.87
C ASP A 63 21.56 12.89 -2.15
N ALA A 64 20.78 11.82 -2.33
CA ALA A 64 19.36 11.87 -2.51
C ALA A 64 18.74 12.26 -1.16
N LYS A 65 17.88 13.28 -1.15
CA LYS A 65 16.93 13.43 -0.05
C LYS A 65 16.12 12.13 -0.03
N SER A 66 16.08 11.44 1.10
CA SER A 66 15.24 10.24 1.21
C SER A 66 13.83 10.63 0.81
N GLU A 67 13.31 10.03 -0.24
CA GLU A 67 11.87 10.11 -0.48
C GLU A 67 11.19 9.32 0.64
N GLU A 68 10.07 9.83 1.12
CA GLU A 68 9.23 9.13 2.09
C GLU A 68 8.80 7.76 1.53
N VAL A 69 8.40 6.85 2.42
CA VAL A 69 7.89 5.52 2.02
C VAL A 69 6.79 5.70 0.96
N GLY A 70 6.97 5.07 -0.21
CA GLY A 70 6.04 5.23 -1.34
C GLY A 70 6.41 6.30 -2.36
N GLY A 71 7.61 6.89 -2.26
CA GLY A 71 8.22 7.71 -3.32
C GLY A 71 8.85 6.91 -4.46
N ALA A 72 9.24 7.61 -5.52
CA ALA A 72 9.99 7.03 -6.62
C ALA A 72 11.42 6.70 -6.19
N ALA A 73 11.91 5.52 -6.57
CA ALA A 73 13.22 5.05 -6.15
C ALA A 73 14.02 4.52 -7.33
N VAL A 74 15.20 5.12 -7.56
CA VAL A 74 16.15 4.64 -8.57
C VAL A 74 16.84 3.38 -8.06
N GLN A 75 16.75 2.31 -8.85
CA GLN A 75 17.39 1.04 -8.53
C GLN A 75 18.84 1.09 -9.01
N LYS A 76 19.78 1.19 -8.06
CA LYS A 76 21.21 1.26 -8.37
C LYS A 76 21.64 -0.01 -9.13
N GLY A 77 22.38 0.18 -10.23
CA GLY A 77 22.90 -0.92 -11.04
C GLY A 77 21.90 -1.50 -12.05
N THR A 78 20.69 -0.94 -12.16
CA THR A 78 19.71 -1.35 -13.16
C THR A 78 19.35 -0.17 -14.08
N PRO A 79 18.78 -0.44 -15.28
CA PRO A 79 18.32 0.62 -16.18
C PRO A 79 16.91 1.14 -15.81
N TYR A 80 16.44 0.91 -14.57
CA TYR A 80 15.09 1.23 -14.14
C TYR A 80 15.04 1.98 -12.80
N ALA A 81 13.93 2.69 -12.59
CA ALA A 81 13.47 3.15 -11.29
C ALA A 81 12.03 2.66 -11.09
N VAL A 82 11.60 2.56 -9.84
CA VAL A 82 10.19 2.32 -9.53
C VAL A 82 9.50 3.65 -9.23
N LYS A 83 8.29 3.84 -9.76
CA LYS A 83 7.46 5.03 -9.53
C LYS A 83 6.09 4.59 -8.99
N PRO A 84 6.00 4.29 -7.68
CA PRO A 84 4.71 4.00 -7.05
C PRO A 84 3.88 5.28 -6.96
N ALA A 85 2.56 5.13 -7.01
CA ALA A 85 1.62 6.23 -6.79
C ALA A 85 0.38 5.74 -6.04
N PRO A 86 -0.24 6.55 -5.16
CA PRO A 86 -1.43 6.11 -4.44
C PRO A 86 -2.62 5.90 -5.40
N PHE A 87 -3.44 4.88 -5.15
CA PHE A 87 -4.65 4.64 -5.93
C PHE A 87 -5.76 5.61 -5.51
N MET A 88 -5.68 6.84 -6.01
CA MET A 88 -6.57 7.96 -5.65
C MET A 88 -7.54 8.28 -6.78
N SER A 89 -8.70 8.79 -6.40
CA SER A 89 -9.68 9.34 -7.33
C SER A 89 -9.27 10.77 -7.76
N PRO A 90 -9.87 11.32 -8.83
CA PRO A 90 -9.68 12.74 -9.20
C PRO A 90 -10.06 13.74 -8.10
N LEU A 91 -10.82 13.30 -7.09
CA LEU A 91 -11.23 14.13 -5.95
C LEU A 91 -10.21 14.12 -4.80
N GLY A 92 -9.06 13.44 -4.96
CA GLY A 92 -8.02 13.39 -3.93
C GLY A 92 -8.37 12.48 -2.75
N VAL A 93 -9.36 11.60 -2.89
CA VAL A 93 -9.72 10.58 -1.90
C VAL A 93 -9.30 9.19 -2.39
N PRO A 94 -8.99 8.22 -1.50
CA PRO A 94 -8.67 6.85 -1.92
C PRO A 94 -9.75 6.32 -2.85
N CYS A 95 -9.34 5.74 -3.99
CA CYS A 95 -10.23 5.16 -5.01
C CYS A 95 -10.66 3.74 -4.61
N GLN A 96 -10.07 3.14 -3.59
CA GLN A 96 -10.59 1.92 -2.98
C GLN A 96 -11.65 2.22 -1.90
N GLN A 97 -12.78 1.50 -1.90
CA GLN A 97 -13.79 1.68 -0.85
C GLN A 97 -13.25 1.25 0.53
N PRO A 98 -13.63 1.94 1.62
CA PRO A 98 -13.34 1.50 2.98
C PRO A 98 -13.87 0.07 3.23
N PRO A 99 -13.29 -0.67 4.19
CA PRO A 99 -12.30 -0.22 5.17
C PRO A 99 -10.87 -0.16 4.62
N TYR A 100 -10.03 0.67 5.21
CA TYR A 100 -8.63 0.86 4.80
C TYR A 100 -7.64 -0.02 5.57
N GLY A 101 -8.13 -0.76 6.56
CA GLY A 101 -7.38 -1.76 7.29
C GLY A 101 -8.28 -2.59 8.19
N TYR A 102 -7.67 -3.53 8.89
CA TYR A 102 -8.32 -4.42 9.83
C TYR A 102 -7.44 -4.62 11.06
N LEU A 103 -8.09 -4.82 12.19
CA LEU A 103 -7.50 -5.45 13.36
C LEU A 103 -8.13 -6.85 13.47
N SER A 104 -7.33 -7.89 13.50
CA SER A 104 -7.82 -9.27 13.42
C SER A 104 -7.20 -10.13 14.50
N ALA A 105 -8.01 -10.98 15.14
CA ALA A 105 -7.53 -12.05 16.02
C ALA A 105 -7.56 -13.39 15.30
N ILE A 106 -6.48 -14.13 15.43
CA ILE A 106 -6.24 -15.42 14.76
C ILE A 106 -5.90 -16.45 15.84
N ASP A 107 -6.56 -17.59 15.80
CA ASP A 107 -6.23 -18.75 16.61
C ASP A 107 -4.92 -19.36 16.10
N LEU A 108 -3.92 -19.47 16.97
CA LEU A 108 -2.56 -19.91 16.61
C LEU A 108 -2.46 -21.41 16.33
N VAL A 109 -3.41 -22.22 16.81
CA VAL A 109 -3.40 -23.68 16.61
C VAL A 109 -4.01 -24.04 15.26
N THR A 110 -5.14 -23.42 14.93
CA THR A 110 -5.94 -23.70 13.73
C THR A 110 -5.65 -22.77 12.57
N GLY A 111 -5.01 -21.62 12.83
CA GLY A 111 -4.80 -20.55 11.86
C GLY A 111 -6.08 -19.82 11.44
N LYS A 112 -7.20 -20.03 12.14
CA LYS A 112 -8.50 -19.46 11.78
C LYS A 112 -8.68 -18.07 12.37
N LEU A 113 -9.36 -17.21 11.61
CA LEU A 113 -9.81 -15.91 12.08
C LEU A 113 -10.89 -16.09 13.16
N ILE A 114 -10.65 -15.56 14.36
CA ILE A 114 -11.61 -15.53 15.46
C ILE A 114 -12.56 -14.34 15.28
N TRP A 115 -11.99 -13.15 15.04
CA TRP A 115 -12.73 -11.93 14.75
C TRP A 115 -11.89 -10.96 13.93
N SER A 116 -12.56 -10.00 13.26
CA SER A 116 -11.91 -8.89 12.57
C SER A 116 -12.74 -7.61 12.71
N HIS A 117 -12.09 -6.53 13.12
CA HIS A 117 -12.64 -5.19 13.21
C HIS A 117 -12.05 -4.31 12.12
N THR A 118 -12.89 -3.49 11.49
CA THR A 118 -12.45 -2.59 10.43
C THR A 118 -11.77 -1.35 11.00
N LEU A 119 -10.63 -0.99 10.43
CA LEU A 119 -9.91 0.24 10.71
C LEU A 119 -9.97 1.18 9.50
N GLY A 120 -10.18 2.47 9.77
CA GLY A 120 -10.32 3.50 8.74
C GLY A 120 -11.72 3.59 8.13
N SER A 121 -12.21 4.81 7.96
CA SER A 121 -13.49 5.11 7.33
C SER A 121 -13.31 6.21 6.27
N ALA A 122 -14.22 6.30 5.30
CA ALA A 122 -14.22 7.42 4.36
C ALA A 122 -14.59 8.76 5.02
N ARG A 123 -15.11 8.75 6.25
CA ARG A 123 -15.63 9.95 6.93
C ARG A 123 -14.56 11.00 7.17
N ASP A 124 -13.33 10.55 7.45
CA ASP A 124 -12.18 11.40 7.73
C ASP A 124 -11.22 11.49 6.53
N SER A 125 -11.57 10.84 5.41
CA SER A 125 -10.74 10.75 4.19
C SER A 125 -11.33 11.50 2.99
N GLY A 126 -12.46 12.20 3.14
CA GLY A 126 -13.10 12.96 2.05
C GLY A 126 -14.53 13.42 2.35
N ARG A 127 -15.17 14.13 1.41
CA ARG A 127 -16.59 14.53 1.54
C ARG A 127 -17.50 13.28 1.55
N PRO A 128 -18.47 13.20 2.48
CA PRO A 128 -19.43 12.10 2.51
C PRO A 128 -20.44 12.27 1.38
N THR A 129 -20.17 11.71 0.21
CA THR A 129 -21.17 11.68 -0.88
C THR A 129 -21.25 10.31 -1.51
N SER A 130 -22.49 9.84 -1.62
CA SER A 130 -23.00 8.54 -2.09
C SER A 130 -22.62 8.10 -3.52
N ALA A 131 -21.61 8.70 -4.13
CA ALA A 131 -21.19 8.41 -5.50
C ALA A 131 -19.68 8.16 -5.55
N TRP A 132 -19.30 6.91 -5.33
CA TRP A 132 -17.94 6.45 -5.63
C TRP A 132 -17.69 6.60 -7.15
N PRO A 133 -16.57 7.22 -7.60
CA PRO A 133 -16.35 7.45 -9.03
C PRO A 133 -16.38 6.14 -9.82
N ARG A 134 -17.14 6.11 -10.92
CA ARG A 134 -17.15 4.96 -11.85
C ARG A 134 -15.74 4.79 -12.41
N GLY A 135 -15.15 3.60 -12.24
CA GLY A 135 -13.75 3.29 -12.59
C GLY A 135 -12.86 2.98 -11.38
N CYS A 136 -13.35 3.24 -10.18
CA CYS A 136 -12.67 2.93 -8.92
C CYS A 136 -13.02 1.52 -8.40
N ARG A 137 -12.59 0.47 -9.11
CA ARG A 137 -12.62 -0.92 -8.64
C ARG A 137 -11.20 -1.48 -8.71
N ALA A 138 -10.58 -1.65 -7.55
CA ALA A 138 -9.37 -2.43 -7.36
C ALA A 138 -9.72 -3.74 -6.66
#